data_AF-A0A920LF74-F1
#
_entry.id   AF-A0A920LF74-F1
#
_cell.length_a   1.000
_cell.length_b   1.000
_cell.length_c   1.000
_cell.angle_alpha   90.00
_cell.angle_beta   90.00
_cell.angle_gamma   90.00
#
_symmetry.space_group_name_H-M   'P 1'
#
loop_
_entity.id
_entity.type
_entity.pdbx_description
1 polymer ?
#
loop_
_entity_poly.entity_id
_entity_poly.type
_entity_poly.pdbx_seq_one_letter_code
_entity_poly.pdbx_strand_id
1 'polypeptide(L)'
;MVWLRQRSLFSEEEICLSSKLLKSLNNIDDVELCYEVIKEYIGNEIPKNRLIDIISNTISFEIPVKEIENSIYSLELFHGPTLAFKDVGAKFMALCLDYFKENNSSKK
;
A
#
# COMPACT_ATOMS: atom_id res chain seq x y z
N MET A 1 15.47 -5.06 19.81
CA MET A 1 16.11 -3.73 19.64
C MET A 1 17.56 -3.88 19.15
N VAL A 2 17.80 -4.62 18.06
CA VAL A 2 19.16 -4.94 17.56
C VAL A 2 19.34 -4.61 16.06
N TRP A 3 18.26 -4.29 15.34
CA TRP A 3 18.24 -4.29 13.87
C TRP A 3 18.68 -2.98 13.18
N LEU A 4 18.76 -1.85 13.90
CA LEU A 4 19.08 -0.54 13.29
C LEU A 4 20.57 -0.31 12.98
N ARG A 5 21.47 -1.26 13.27
CA ARG A 5 22.92 -0.97 13.30
C ARG A 5 23.69 -1.30 12.00
N GLN A 6 23.10 -1.96 11.01
CA GLN A 6 23.87 -2.53 9.87
C GLN A 6 23.64 -1.91 8.48
N ARG A 7 22.82 -0.85 8.32
CA ARG A 7 22.48 -0.29 6.98
C ARG A 7 22.00 -1.34 5.96
N SER A 8 21.48 -2.47 6.44
CA SER A 8 20.90 -3.54 5.62
C SER A 8 19.42 -3.24 5.38
N LEU A 9 18.89 -3.70 4.25
CA LEU A 9 17.44 -3.77 4.04
C LEU A 9 16.83 -4.79 5.02
N PHE A 10 15.58 -4.57 5.42
CA PHE A 10 14.79 -5.55 6.14
C PHE A 10 14.54 -6.76 5.21
N SER A 11 14.72 -7.98 5.71
CA SER A 11 14.39 -9.18 4.93
C SER A 11 12.88 -9.37 4.94
N GLU A 12 12.29 -9.45 3.76
CA GLU A 12 10.86 -9.75 3.59
C GLU A 12 10.64 -11.26 3.76
N GLU A 13 9.66 -11.63 4.57
CA GLU A 13 9.14 -12.99 4.62
C GLU A 13 8.40 -13.29 3.30
N GLU A 14 8.50 -14.52 2.78
CA GLU A 14 7.73 -14.93 1.61
C GLU A 14 6.23 -14.93 1.95
N ILE A 15 5.48 -14.01 1.33
CA ILE A 15 4.03 -13.94 1.51
C ILE A 15 3.33 -14.74 0.43
N CYS A 16 2.44 -15.63 0.86
CA CYS A 16 1.59 -16.42 -0.02
C CYS A 16 0.21 -15.77 -0.15
N LEU A 17 -0.08 -15.19 -1.32
CA LEU A 17 -1.42 -14.69 -1.61
C LEU A 17 -2.41 -15.86 -1.77
N SER A 18 -3.59 -15.73 -1.18
CA SER A 18 -4.59 -16.79 -1.22
C SER A 18 -5.11 -17.01 -2.65
N SER A 19 -5.35 -18.28 -3.01
CA SER A 19 -5.99 -18.63 -4.28
C SER A 19 -7.39 -18.03 -4.42
N LYS A 20 -8.05 -17.72 -3.30
CA LYS A 20 -9.33 -17.02 -3.25
C LYS A 20 -9.20 -15.58 -3.74
N LEU A 21 -8.18 -14.84 -3.28
CA LEU A 21 -7.90 -13.48 -3.71
C LEU A 21 -7.62 -13.42 -5.22
N LEU A 22 -6.78 -14.33 -5.72
CA LEU A 22 -6.46 -14.41 -7.15
C LEU A 22 -7.70 -14.65 -8.02
N LYS A 23 -8.64 -15.47 -7.55
CA LYS A 23 -9.92 -15.73 -8.24
C LYS A 23 -10.88 -14.54 -8.20
N SER A 24 -10.73 -13.62 -7.24
CA SER A 24 -11.60 -12.45 -7.09
C SER A 24 -11.07 -11.17 -7.75
N LEU A 25 -9.88 -11.20 -8.37
CA LEU A 25 -9.23 -10.00 -8.94
C LEU A 25 -10.11 -9.18 -9.89
N ASN A 26 -11.01 -9.81 -10.64
CA ASN A 26 -11.87 -9.11 -11.60
C ASN A 26 -13.00 -8.31 -10.95
N ASN A 27 -13.34 -8.57 -9.69
CA ASN A 27 -14.53 -8.02 -9.02
C ASN A 27 -14.22 -7.37 -7.67
N ILE A 28 -12.96 -7.37 -7.25
CA ILE A 28 -12.53 -6.77 -5.99
C ILE A 28 -12.28 -5.27 -6.20
N ASP A 29 -12.69 -4.47 -5.22
CA ASP A 29 -12.39 -3.04 -5.19
C ASP A 29 -10.90 -2.79 -4.92
N ASP A 30 -10.33 -1.72 -5.47
CA ASP A 30 -8.90 -1.41 -5.37
C ASP A 30 -8.43 -1.25 -3.91
N VAL A 31 -9.26 -0.64 -3.04
CA VAL A 31 -8.93 -0.47 -1.61
C VAL A 31 -8.91 -1.83 -0.91
N GLU A 32 -9.88 -2.69 -1.19
CA GLU A 32 -9.94 -4.03 -0.62
C GLU A 32 -8.79 -4.90 -1.14
N LEU A 33 -8.43 -4.81 -2.44
CA LEU A 33 -7.29 -5.49 -3.01
C LEU A 33 -5.98 -5.06 -2.34
N CYS A 34 -5.76 -3.75 -2.21
CA CYS A 34 -4.59 -3.22 -1.50
C CYS A 34 -4.57 -3.68 -0.05
N TYR A 35 -5.72 -3.70 0.64
CA TYR A 35 -5.81 -4.18 2.02
C TYR A 35 -5.44 -5.66 2.13
N GLU A 36 -6.00 -6.51 1.28
CA GLU A 36 -5.74 -7.96 1.28
C GLU A 36 -4.27 -8.31 1.01
N VAL A 37 -3.56 -7.49 0.23
CA VAL A 37 -2.12 -7.65 -0.01
C VAL A 37 -1.28 -7.10 1.14
N ILE A 38 -1.56 -5.86 1.59
CA ILE A 38 -0.73 -5.15 2.57
C ILE A 38 -0.87 -5.74 3.99
N LYS A 39 -2.05 -6.26 4.35
CA LYS A 39 -2.28 -6.81 5.70
C LYS A 39 -1.30 -7.94 6.07
N GLU A 40 -0.82 -8.71 5.08
CA GLU A 40 0.14 -9.79 5.30
C GLU A 40 1.53 -9.24 5.70
N TYR A 41 1.87 -8.03 5.26
CA TYR A 41 3.10 -7.33 5.66
C TYR A 41 2.98 -6.61 7.01
N ILE A 42 1.81 -6.03 7.30
CA ILE A 42 1.59 -5.21 8.51
C ILE A 42 1.22 -6.06 9.73
N GLY A 43 0.56 -7.20 9.53
CA GLY A 43 0.01 -8.01 10.60
C GLY A 43 -0.97 -7.20 11.47
N ASN A 44 -0.66 -7.08 12.76
CA ASN A 44 -1.52 -6.44 13.77
C ASN A 44 -1.05 -5.04 14.20
N GLU A 45 -0.09 -4.43 13.51
CA GLU A 45 0.47 -3.12 13.92
C GLU A 45 -0.48 -1.95 13.67
N ILE A 46 -1.30 -2.01 12.62
CA ILE A 46 -2.31 -1.01 12.28
C ILE A 46 -3.69 -1.69 12.23
N PRO A 47 -4.68 -1.23 13.02
CA PRO A 47 -6.04 -1.78 12.98
C PRO A 47 -6.66 -1.71 11.59
N LYS A 48 -7.46 -2.72 11.22
CA LYS A 48 -8.08 -2.84 9.87
C LYS A 48 -8.72 -1.55 9.37
N ASN A 49 -9.57 -0.92 10.18
CA ASN A 49 -10.26 0.31 9.80
C ASN A 49 -9.28 1.46 9.50
N ARG A 50 -8.24 1.62 10.33
CA ARG A 50 -7.20 2.62 10.11
C ARG A 50 -6.36 2.33 8.88
N LEU A 51 -6.05 1.06 8.63
CA LEU A 51 -5.31 0.67 7.44
C LEU A 51 -6.13 0.93 6.16
N ILE A 52 -7.44 0.64 6.17
CA ILE A 52 -8.35 0.99 5.06
C ILE A 52 -8.39 2.51 4.83
N ASP A 53 -8.45 3.32 5.90
CA ASP A 53 -8.40 4.79 5.78
C ASP A 53 -7.09 5.24 5.12
N ILE A 54 -5.95 4.70 5.58
CA ILE A 54 -4.63 5.01 5.03
C ILE A 54 -4.55 4.63 3.54
N ILE A 55 -5.03 3.44 3.18
CA ILE A 55 -5.02 2.96 1.79
C ILE A 55 -5.90 3.86 0.92
N SER A 56 -7.14 4.11 1.34
CA SER A 56 -8.09 4.97 0.61
C SER A 56 -7.52 6.36 0.35
N ASN A 57 -6.83 6.93 1.34
CA ASN A 57 -6.14 8.20 1.17
C ASN A 57 -4.89 8.07 0.28
N THR A 58 -4.16 6.97 0.34
CA THR A 58 -2.97 6.72 -0.48
C THR A 58 -3.31 6.71 -1.97
N ILE A 59 -4.33 5.95 -2.37
CA ILE A 59 -4.74 5.78 -3.77
C ILE A 59 -5.88 6.72 -4.16
N SER A 60 -5.94 7.91 -3.55
CA SER A 60 -7.01 8.89 -3.78
C SER A 60 -6.92 9.63 -5.13
N PHE A 61 -6.14 9.12 -6.08
CA PHE A 61 -5.92 9.67 -7.41
C PHE A 61 -6.09 8.56 -8.45
N GLU A 62 -6.34 8.92 -9.70
CA GLU A 62 -6.61 7.93 -10.74
C GLU A 62 -5.37 7.06 -11.03
N ILE A 63 -5.59 5.75 -11.19
CA ILE A 63 -4.57 4.78 -11.61
C ILE A 63 -5.12 4.03 -12.84
N PRO A 64 -5.28 4.70 -13.99
CA PRO A 64 -5.90 4.09 -15.14
C PRO A 64 -4.94 3.15 -15.87
N VAL A 65 -5.50 2.06 -16.39
CA VAL A 65 -4.86 1.21 -17.40
C VAL A 65 -5.42 1.60 -18.75
N LYS A 66 -4.57 2.18 -19.62
CA LYS A 66 -4.98 2.62 -20.96
C LYS A 66 -4.34 1.74 -22.04
N GLU A 67 -5.14 1.31 -22.99
CA GLU A 67 -4.62 0.65 -24.20
C GLU A 67 -3.92 1.68 -25.09
N ILE A 68 -2.69 1.38 -25.49
CA ILE A 68 -1.87 2.23 -26.37
C ILE A 68 -1.91 1.70 -27.80
N GLU A 69 -1.77 0.38 -27.94
CA GLU A 69 -1.88 -0.37 -29.19
C GLU A 69 -2.50 -1.74 -28.89
N ASN A 70 -2.86 -2.49 -29.94
CA ASN A 70 -3.45 -3.83 -29.78
C ASN A 70 -2.60 -4.70 -28.84
N SER A 71 -3.19 -5.11 -27.72
CA SER A 71 -2.53 -5.90 -26.67
C SER A 71 -1.36 -5.21 -25.93
N ILE A 72 -1.23 -3.89 -26.02
CA ILE A 72 -0.22 -3.09 -25.30
C ILE A 72 -0.94 -2.07 -24.41
N TYR A 73 -0.67 -2.13 -23.11
CA TYR A 73 -1.32 -1.30 -22.10
C TYR A 73 -0.30 -0.47 -21.31
N SER A 74 -0.68 0.75 -20.96
CA SER A 74 0.04 1.64 -20.05
C SER A 74 -0.72 1.72 -18.73
N LEU A 75 -0.06 1.32 -17.66
CA LEU A 75 -0.50 1.60 -16.29
C LEU A 75 0.04 2.97 -15.89
N GLU A 76 -0.84 3.97 -15.86
CA GLU A 76 -0.44 5.35 -15.56
C GLU A 76 -0.41 5.58 -14.04
N LEU A 77 0.80 5.60 -13.47
CA LEU A 77 1.04 5.84 -12.04
C LEU A 77 1.43 7.29 -11.70
N PHE A 78 1.17 8.23 -12.61
CA PHE A 78 1.67 9.62 -12.54
C PHE A 78 0.57 10.66 -12.42
N HIS A 79 -0.63 10.30 -11.95
CA HIS A 79 -1.73 11.24 -11.69
C HIS A 79 -1.72 11.82 -10.26
N GLY A 80 -0.67 11.52 -9.50
CA GLY A 80 -0.44 12.08 -8.19
C GLY A 80 0.12 13.52 -8.22
N PRO A 81 0.30 14.15 -7.05
CA PRO A 81 0.72 15.54 -6.93
C PRO A 81 2.11 15.85 -7.49
N THR A 82 3.01 14.86 -7.60
CA THR A 82 4.37 15.06 -8.14
C THR A 82 4.52 14.53 -9.57
N LEU A 83 3.44 14.05 -10.18
CA LEU A 83 3.42 13.44 -11.51
C LEU A 83 4.38 12.25 -11.64
N ALA A 84 4.55 11.49 -10.56
CA ALA A 84 5.46 10.36 -10.51
C ALA A 84 4.90 9.21 -9.69
N PHE A 85 5.27 7.98 -10.06
CA PHE A 85 4.85 6.76 -9.35
C PHE A 85 5.20 6.75 -7.86
N LYS A 86 6.20 7.54 -7.44
CA LYS A 86 6.65 7.65 -6.05
C LYS A 86 5.56 8.20 -5.13
N ASP A 87 4.55 8.88 -5.67
CA ASP A 87 3.43 9.42 -4.90
C ASP A 87 2.70 8.34 -4.11
N VAL A 88 2.52 7.14 -4.68
CA VAL A 88 1.85 6.01 -3.99
C VAL A 88 2.62 5.62 -2.73
N GLY A 89 3.90 5.27 -2.88
CA GLY A 89 4.73 4.80 -1.76
C GLY A 89 5.01 5.90 -0.72
N ALA A 90 5.30 7.12 -1.17
CA ALA A 90 5.59 8.25 -0.29
C ALA A 90 4.37 8.65 0.54
N LYS A 91 3.18 8.69 -0.08
CA LYS A 91 1.94 9.03 0.63
C LYS A 91 1.54 7.96 1.63
N PHE A 92 1.63 6.68 1.25
CA PHE A 92 1.39 5.56 2.17
C PHE A 92 2.31 5.63 3.39
N MET A 93 3.62 5.79 3.16
CA MET A 93 4.62 5.89 4.23
C MET A 93 4.36 7.09 5.15
N ALA A 94 4.04 8.26 4.59
CA ALA A 94 3.74 9.46 5.37
C ALA A 94 2.53 9.24 6.29
N LEU A 95 1.44 8.67 5.77
CA LEU A 95 0.22 8.39 6.54
C LEU A 95 0.44 7.34 7.65
N CYS A 96 1.24 6.31 7.37
CA CYS A 96 1.64 5.34 8.40
C CYS A 96 2.46 6.01 9.51
N LEU A 97 3.42 6.87 9.16
CA LEU A 97 4.23 7.60 10.14
C LEU A 97 3.38 8.54 11.00
N ASP A 98 2.42 9.24 10.38
CA ASP A 98 1.48 10.10 11.09
C ASP A 98 0.64 9.30 12.10
N TYR A 99 0.10 8.14 11.69
CA TYR A 99 -0.60 7.22 12.58
C TYR A 99 0.25 6.81 13.79
N PHE A 100 1.50 6.40 13.57
CA PHE A 100 2.38 5.98 14.65
C PHE A 100 2.80 7.15 15.57
N LYS A 101 2.94 8.36 15.02
CA LYS A 101 3.26 9.57 15.79
C LYS A 101 2.13 9.92 16.76
N GLU A 102 0.88 9.87 16.31
CA GLU A 102 -0.29 10.12 17.14
C GLU A 102 -0.42 9.07 18.26
N ASN A 103 -0.30 7.79 17.92
CA ASN A 103 -0.44 6.68 18.87
C ASN A 103 0.67 6.70 19.96
N ASN A 104 1.89 7.12 19.63
CA ASN A 104 2.96 7.29 20.62
C ASN A 104 2.75 8.49 21.54
N SER A 105 2.06 9.54 21.06
CA SER A 105 1.74 10.72 21.88
C SER A 105 0.59 10.44 22.86
N SER A 106 -0.32 9.52 22.53
CA SER A 106 -1.42 9.09 23.40
C SER A 106 -1.01 8.11 24.52
N LYS A 107 0.19 7.53 24.44
CA LYS A 107 0.76 6.61 25.45
C LYS A 107 1.69 7.30 26.45
N LYS A 108 1.78 8.62 26.42
CA LYS A 108 2.53 9.46 27.37
C LYS A 108 1.57 10.10 28.36
#